data_AF-A0A1I6YH91-F1
#
_entry.id   AF-A0A1I6YH91-F1
#
_cell.length_a   1.000
_cell.length_b   1.000
_cell.length_c   1.000
_cell.angle_alpha   90.00
_cell.angle_beta   90.00
_cell.angle_gamma   90.00
#
_symmetry.space_group_name_H-M   'P 1'
#
loop_
_entity.id
_entity.type
_entity.pdbx_description
1 polymer ?
#
loop_
_entity_poly.entity_id
_entity_poly.type
_entity_poly.pdbx_seq_one_letter_code
_entity_poly.pdbx_strand_id
1 'polypeptide(L)' 'MRWLLRMSRWARNPPSARRVVLVFGVIALCLGIVALEWLGLWPEWATAQRMRR' A
#
# COMPACT_ATOMS: atom_id res chain seq x y z
N MET A 1 2.90 24.67 -8.50
CA MET A 1 3.68 24.24 -9.69
C MET A 1 4.62 23.05 -9.47
N ARG A 2 5.24 22.86 -8.29
CA ARG A 2 6.21 21.77 -8.05
C ARG A 2 5.69 20.34 -8.26
N TRP A 3 4.41 20.06 -7.98
CA TRP A 3 3.81 18.72 -8.16
C TRP A 3 3.68 18.33 -9.64
N LEU A 4 3.23 19.25 -10.49
CA LEU A 4 3.10 19.03 -11.94
C LEU A 4 4.44 18.67 -12.59
N LEU A 5 5.49 19.43 -12.26
CA LEU A 5 6.85 19.16 -12.75
C LEU A 5 7.37 17.79 -12.32
N ARG A 6 6.96 17.29 -11.15
CA ARG A 6 7.36 15.97 -10.63
C ARG A 6 6.67 14.83 -11.38
N MET A 7 5.36 14.98 -11.67
CA MET A 7 4.61 14.03 -12.50
C MET A 7 5.13 13.99 -13.94
N SER A 8 5.43 15.14 -14.54
CA SER A 8 6.03 15.20 -15.88
C SER A 8 7.39 14.50 -15.94
N ARG A 9 8.19 14.57 -14.87
CA ARG A 9 9.47 13.82 -14.78
C ARG A 9 9.26 12.32 -14.66
N TRP A 10 8.25 11.86 -13.92
CA TRP A 10 7.90 10.45 -13.86
C TRP A 10 7.46 9.89 -15.21
N ALA A 11 6.72 10.66 -16.02
CA ALA A 11 6.33 10.24 -17.37
C ALA A 11 7.54 10.09 -18.31
N ARG A 12 8.56 10.95 -18.17
CA ARG A 12 9.77 10.93 -19.03
C ARG A 12 10.88 10.00 -18.53
N ASN A 13 11.01 9.85 -17.22
CA ASN A 13 12.00 9.01 -16.55
C ASN A 13 11.26 8.22 -15.46
N PRO A 14 10.58 7.13 -15.84
CA PRO A 14 9.80 6.37 -14.90
C PRO A 14 10.69 5.79 -13.80
N PRO A 15 10.19 5.73 -12.55
CA PRO A 15 10.87 5.00 -11.49
C PRO A 15 11.09 3.55 -11.92
N SER A 16 12.21 2.94 -11.49
CA SER A 16 12.56 1.57 -11.86
C SER A 16 11.37 0.62 -11.65
N ALA A 17 11.10 -0.28 -12.61
CA ALA A 17 10.00 -1.23 -12.56
C ALA A 17 9.95 -2.02 -11.23
N ARG A 18 11.10 -2.36 -10.65
CA ARG A 18 11.19 -3.01 -9.32
C ARG A 18 10.51 -2.23 -8.20
N ARG A 19 10.68 -0.90 -8.16
CA ARG A 19 10.02 -0.04 -7.16
C ARG A 19 8.51 0.02 -7.37
N VAL A 20 8.08 0.07 -8.62
CA VAL A 20 6.65 0.09 -8.97
C VAL A 20 6.00 -1.22 -8.51
N VAL A 21 6.58 -2.37 -8.85
CA VAL A 21 6.09 -3.68 -8.42
C VAL A 21 6.09 -3.81 -6.90
N LEU A 22 7.11 -3.33 -6.20
CA LEU A 22 7.15 -3.32 -4.74
C LEU A 22 5.96 -2.54 -4.16
N VAL A 23 5.73 -1.32 -4.65
CA VAL A 23 4.62 -0.48 -4.17
C VAL A 23 3.27 -1.14 -4.46
N PHE A 24 3.07 -1.66 -5.67
CA PHE A 24 1.85 -2.38 -6.01
C PHE A 24 1.65 -3.64 -5.16
N GLY A 25 2.71 -4.40 -4.88
CA GLY A 25 2.66 -5.55 -3.98
C GLY A 25 2.27 -5.18 -2.56
N VAL A 26 2.82 -4.08 -2.02
CA VAL A 26 2.43 -3.55 -0.70
C VAL A 26 0.97 -3.11 -0.69
N ILE A 27 0.52 -2.39 -1.73
CA ILE A 27 -0.89 -1.98 -1.85
C ILE A 27 -1.80 -3.21 -1.91
N ALA A 28 -1.46 -4.21 -2.72
CA ALA A 28 -2.23 -5.45 -2.81
C ALA A 28 -2.31 -6.20 -1.48
N LEU A 29 -1.21 -6.23 -0.72
CA LEU A 29 -1.18 -6.80 0.62
C LEU A 29 -2.10 -6.05 1.59
N CYS A 30 -2.02 -4.71 1.62
CA CYS A 30 -2.91 -3.88 2.44
C CYS A 30 -4.38 -4.07 2.07
N LEU A 31 -4.70 -4.12 0.78
CA LEU A 31 -6.07 -4.36 0.32
C LEU A 31 -6.55 -5.77 0.69
N GLY A 32 -5.69 -6.79 0.59
CA GLY A 32 -6.00 -8.15 1.02
C GLY A 32 -6.31 -8.22 2.52
N ILE A 33 -5.52 -7.53 3.34
CA ILE A 33 -5.77 -7.40 4.78
C ILE A 33 -7.14 -6.76 5.07
N VAL A 34 -7.44 -5.63 4.44
CA VAL A 34 -8.72 -4.93 4.61
C VAL A 34 -9.89 -5.78 4.13
N ALA A 35 -9.73 -6.50 3.01
CA ALA A 35 -10.75 -7.41 2.50
C ALA A 35 -11.02 -8.57 3.47
N LEU A 36 -9.97 -9.14 4.08
CA LEU A 36 -10.11 -10.19 5.10
C LEU A 36 -10.83 -9.68 6.35
N GLU A 37 -10.55 -8.44 6.78
CA GLU A 37 -11.24 -7.78 7.89
C GLU A 37 -12.74 -7.58 7.56
N TRP A 38 -13.06 -7.07 6.37
CA TRP A 38 -14.44 -6.87 5.90
C TRP A 38 -15.24 -8.17 5.77
N LEU A 39 -14.58 -9.26 5.37
CA LEU A 39 -15.21 -10.59 5.26
C LEU A 39 -15.40 -11.26 6.63
N GLY A 40 -14.95 -10.64 7.73
CA GLY A 40 -15.02 -11.23 9.07
C GLY A 40 -14.16 -12.48 9.24
N LEU A 41 -13.23 -12.73 8.30
CA LEU A 41 -12.29 -13.87 8.33
C LEU A 41 -11.03 -13.55 9.14
N TRP A 42 -11.00 -12.39 9.81
CA TRP A 42 -9.84 -11.95 10.55
C TRP A 42 -9.57 -12.90 11.72
N PRO A 43 -8.37 -13.50 11.78
CA PRO A 43 -8.09 -14.49 12.81
C PRO A 43 -7.84 -13.82 14.17
N GLU A 44 -8.30 -14.47 15.24
CA GLU A 44 -8.17 -13.95 16.60
C GLU A 44 -6.71 -13.76 17.05
N TRP A 45 -5.79 -14.57 16.51
CA TRP A 45 -4.36 -14.44 16.79
C TRP A 45 -3.71 -13.19 16.17
N ALA A 46 -4.34 -12.59 15.16
CA ALA A 46 -3.85 -11.41 14.45
C ALA A 46 -4.56 -10.12 14.91
N THR A 47 -5.45 -10.18 15.89
CA THR A 47 -6.18 -9.02 16.38
C THR A 47 -5.23 -8.07 17.10
N ALA A 48 -5.14 -6.83 16.60
CA ALA A 48 -4.29 -5.82 17.22
C ALA A 48 -4.82 -5.48 18.62
N GLN A 49 -4.07 -5.83 19.66
CA GLN A 49 -4.35 -5.38 21.02
C GLN A 49 -4.10 -3.86 21.09
N ARG A 50 -5.15 -3.11 21.44
CA ARG A 50 -5.06 -1.65 21.59
C ARG A 50 -4.11 -1.32 22.73
N MET A 51 -2.86 -1.01 22.43
CA MET A 51 -1.88 -0.54 23.40
C MET A 51 -2.32 0.85 23.88
N ARG A 52 -2.92 0.89 25.08
CA ARG A 52 -3.32 2.15 25.73
C ARG A 52 -2.03 2.91 26.08
N ARG A 53 -1.80 4.04 25.39
CA ARG A 53 -0.77 5.02 25.75
C ARG A 53 -1.16 5.77 27.02
#